data_AF-A0A6I9WCL5-F1
#
_entry.id   AF-A0A6I9WCL5-F1
#
_cell.length_a   1.000
_cell.length_b   1.000
_cell.length_c   1.000
_cell.angle_alpha   90.00
_cell.angle_beta   90.00
_cell.angle_gamma   90.00
#
_symmetry.space_group_name_H-M   'P 1'
#
loop_
_entity.id
_entity.type
_entity.pdbx_description
1 polymer ?
#
loop_
_entity_poly.entity_id
_entity_poly.type
_entity_poly.pdbx_seq_one_letter_code
_entity_poly.pdbx_strand_id
1 'polypeptide(L)'
;MTQIVHKIKIGPQCLLSCEGDLNSDVNCQNITICYKDGCTCAPGFWEKKCSSPCTSNTYGHGCKNICGLCKGSCNKITGICNEGCNNYRKTHIPPMCQISIDKPSTPVITSTSETTINAIGQMQYDVPHSWNRIFRNMTQLIGFFKNLEPGAIYQISCNLLVENELIYGDWKIVETQCNPAENFIVTPGGTELVINWDINSNQLHPCPKSSYHLIVRNINTNGEVSESNMYFPYTLQHLPSDTNFNVTMYHKSYKIFTQEIRTLDNEC
;
A
#
# COMPACT_ATOMS: atom_id res chain seq x y z
N MET A 1 9.68 30.53 -35.30
CA MET A 1 8.83 30.04 -34.19
C MET A 1 7.44 29.83 -34.76
N THR A 2 7.15 28.64 -35.26
CA THR A 2 5.91 28.33 -35.98
C THR A 2 4.80 28.11 -34.95
N GLN A 3 3.93 29.08 -34.79
CA GLN A 3 2.76 28.99 -33.93
C GLN A 3 1.78 28.00 -34.58
N ILE A 4 1.62 26.80 -34.02
CA ILE A 4 0.62 25.84 -34.47
C ILE A 4 -0.73 26.40 -34.06
N VAL A 5 -1.42 27.09 -34.98
CA VAL A 5 -2.79 27.56 -34.76
C VAL A 5 -3.72 26.35 -34.93
N HIS A 6 -4.29 25.87 -33.82
CA HIS A 6 -5.33 24.85 -33.87
C HIS A 6 -6.60 25.44 -34.52
N LYS A 7 -6.82 25.14 -35.79
CA LYS A 7 -8.06 25.50 -36.49
C LYS A 7 -9.23 24.73 -35.87
N ILE A 8 -10.21 25.44 -35.31
CA ILE A 8 -11.40 24.80 -34.76
C ILE A 8 -12.29 24.33 -35.91
N LYS A 9 -12.73 23.08 -35.81
CA LYS A 9 -13.78 22.53 -36.69
C LYS A 9 -15.03 22.22 -35.89
N ILE A 10 -16.19 22.49 -36.47
CA ILE A 10 -17.51 22.35 -35.84
C ILE A 10 -18.46 21.49 -36.67
N GLY A 11 -19.61 21.17 -36.08
CA GLY A 11 -20.64 20.33 -36.69
C GLY A 11 -20.52 18.84 -36.35
N PRO A 12 -21.52 18.03 -36.74
CA PRO A 12 -21.68 16.64 -36.29
C PRO A 12 -20.53 15.70 -36.68
N GLN A 13 -19.71 16.09 -37.65
CA GLN A 13 -18.54 15.34 -38.13
C GLN A 13 -17.24 16.13 -38.00
N CYS A 14 -17.25 17.28 -37.32
CA CYS A 14 -16.10 18.20 -37.22
C CYS A 14 -15.47 18.51 -38.60
N LEU A 15 -16.30 18.69 -39.63
CA LEU A 15 -15.84 18.93 -41.01
C LEU A 15 -15.79 20.42 -41.35
N LEU A 16 -16.59 21.26 -40.70
CA LEU A 16 -16.70 22.69 -41.01
C LEU A 16 -15.62 23.47 -40.27
N SER A 17 -14.71 24.11 -41.00
CA SER A 17 -13.72 25.04 -40.47
C SER A 17 -14.31 26.45 -40.34
N CYS A 18 -14.12 27.07 -39.18
CA CYS A 18 -14.64 28.42 -38.96
C CYS A 18 -13.93 29.48 -39.81
N GLU A 19 -12.63 29.35 -40.00
CA GLU A 19 -11.86 30.23 -40.88
C GLU A 19 -12.13 29.92 -42.37
N GLY A 20 -12.07 28.64 -42.75
CA GLY A 20 -12.10 28.23 -44.16
C GLY A 20 -13.50 28.18 -44.80
N ASP A 21 -14.50 27.66 -44.07
CA ASP A 21 -15.84 27.41 -44.63
C ASP A 21 -16.84 28.49 -44.24
N LEU A 22 -16.62 29.18 -43.11
CA LEU A 22 -17.54 30.18 -42.56
C LEU A 22 -17.03 31.62 -42.65
N ASN A 23 -15.81 31.84 -43.17
CA ASN A 23 -15.14 33.15 -43.23
C ASN A 23 -15.20 33.91 -41.89
N SER A 24 -15.07 33.20 -40.77
CA SER A 24 -15.16 33.72 -39.41
C SER A 24 -13.80 33.65 -38.69
N ASP A 25 -13.75 34.11 -37.44
CA ASP A 25 -12.58 33.99 -36.58
C ASP A 25 -12.12 32.52 -36.47
N VAL A 26 -10.82 32.30 -36.36
CA VAL A 26 -10.21 30.95 -36.25
C VAL A 26 -10.78 30.16 -35.07
N ASN A 27 -11.29 30.86 -34.04
CA ASN A 27 -11.91 30.29 -32.86
C ASN A 27 -13.43 30.17 -32.92
N CYS A 28 -14.07 30.47 -34.07
CA CYS A 28 -15.53 30.44 -34.23
C CYS A 28 -16.30 31.44 -33.34
N GLN A 29 -15.71 32.59 -33.03
CA GLN A 29 -16.42 33.64 -32.30
C GLN A 29 -17.65 34.11 -33.09
N ASN A 30 -18.73 34.45 -32.39
CA ASN A 30 -20.02 34.85 -32.97
C ASN A 30 -20.74 33.76 -33.78
N ILE A 31 -20.31 32.50 -33.70
CA ILE A 31 -20.96 31.38 -34.38
C ILE A 31 -21.96 30.69 -33.45
N THR A 32 -23.22 30.67 -33.90
CA THR A 32 -24.32 29.91 -33.30
C THR A 32 -24.53 28.61 -34.06
N ILE A 33 -24.54 27.49 -33.34
CA ILE A 33 -24.76 26.13 -33.84
C ILE A 33 -26.16 25.69 -33.44
N CYS A 34 -27.03 25.41 -34.41
CA CYS A 34 -28.42 25.02 -34.16
C CYS A 34 -28.67 23.55 -34.49
N TYR A 35 -29.34 22.86 -33.57
CA TYR A 35 -29.85 21.50 -33.70
C TYR A 35 -31.39 21.52 -33.65
N LYS A 36 -32.03 20.36 -33.88
CA LYS A 36 -33.49 20.24 -33.83
C LYS A 36 -34.08 20.67 -32.49
N ASP A 37 -33.35 20.44 -31.40
CA ASP A 37 -33.80 20.70 -30.03
C ASP A 37 -33.30 22.04 -29.46
N GLY A 38 -32.68 22.88 -30.29
CA GLY A 38 -32.23 24.23 -29.91
C GLY A 38 -30.83 24.58 -30.38
N CYS A 39 -30.38 25.79 -30.03
CA CYS A 39 -29.08 26.34 -30.46
C CYS A 39 -28.10 26.49 -29.30
N THR A 40 -26.81 26.44 -29.61
CA THR A 40 -25.70 26.68 -28.68
C THR A 40 -24.57 27.43 -29.38
N CYS A 41 -23.59 27.92 -28.63
CA CYS A 41 -22.42 28.58 -29.19
C CYS A 41 -21.32 27.56 -29.53
N ALA A 42 -20.40 27.97 -30.40
CA ALA A 42 -19.13 27.25 -30.55
C ALA A 42 -18.41 27.12 -29.20
N PRO A 43 -17.54 26.09 -29.03
CA PRO A 43 -16.82 25.90 -27.78
C PRO A 43 -15.99 27.13 -27.41
N GLY A 44 -16.00 27.52 -26.13
CA GLY A 44 -15.24 28.67 -25.65
C GLY A 44 -16.00 30.00 -25.63
N PHE A 45 -17.24 30.02 -26.11
CA PHE A 45 -18.09 31.22 -26.16
C PHE A 45 -19.49 30.98 -25.60
N TRP A 46 -20.13 32.04 -25.14
CA TRP A 46 -21.50 32.03 -24.62
C TRP A 46 -22.25 33.35 -24.94
N GLU A 47 -23.44 33.52 -24.36
CA GLU A 47 -24.45 34.55 -24.65
C GLU A 47 -25.24 34.38 -25.96
N LYS A 48 -26.30 35.19 -26.14
CA LYS A 48 -27.24 35.14 -27.28
C LYS A 48 -26.55 35.28 -28.64
N LYS A 49 -25.44 36.02 -28.71
CA LYS A 49 -24.68 36.27 -29.95
C LYS A 49 -23.36 35.50 -30.02
N CYS A 50 -23.04 34.65 -29.05
CA CYS A 50 -21.77 33.91 -29.00
C CYS A 50 -20.53 34.81 -29.07
N SER A 51 -20.64 36.04 -28.57
CA SER A 51 -19.60 37.07 -28.62
C SER A 51 -18.67 37.01 -27.41
N SER A 52 -19.19 36.59 -26.26
CA SER A 52 -18.47 36.62 -25.00
C SER A 52 -17.69 35.32 -24.80
N PRO A 53 -16.38 35.38 -24.49
CA PRO A 53 -15.61 34.19 -24.16
C PRO A 53 -16.08 33.59 -22.83
N CYS A 54 -15.85 32.29 -22.63
CA CYS A 54 -16.13 31.65 -21.34
C CYS A 54 -15.44 32.38 -20.19
N THR A 55 -16.17 32.48 -19.09
CA THR A 55 -15.65 33.00 -17.82
C THR A 55 -14.59 32.04 -17.28
N SER A 56 -13.73 32.54 -16.40
CA SER A 56 -12.76 31.71 -15.68
C SER A 56 -13.50 30.55 -15.01
N ASN A 57 -13.04 29.32 -15.26
CA ASN A 57 -13.60 28.05 -14.76
C ASN A 57 -14.73 27.38 -15.58
N THR A 58 -15.08 27.90 -16.75
CA THR A 58 -16.04 27.22 -17.66
C THR A 58 -15.45 26.97 -19.05
N TYR A 59 -15.95 25.93 -19.73
CA TYR A 59 -15.48 25.55 -21.05
C TYR A 59 -16.56 24.87 -21.91
N GLY A 60 -16.23 24.63 -23.18
CA GLY A 60 -17.06 23.89 -24.12
C GLY A 60 -18.18 24.75 -24.72
N HIS A 61 -19.13 24.08 -25.37
CA HIS A 61 -20.24 24.73 -26.07
C HIS A 61 -21.13 25.54 -25.12
N GLY A 62 -21.27 26.84 -25.39
CA GLY A 62 -22.05 27.73 -24.53
C GLY A 62 -21.51 27.83 -23.10
N CYS A 63 -20.26 27.45 -22.85
CA CYS A 63 -19.62 27.45 -21.53
C CYS A 63 -20.39 26.64 -20.46
N LYS A 64 -21.04 25.55 -20.87
CA LYS A 64 -21.88 24.74 -19.99
C LYS A 64 -21.10 23.79 -19.09
N ASN A 65 -19.85 23.48 -19.44
CA ASN A 65 -19.01 22.57 -18.65
C ASN A 65 -18.17 23.35 -17.65
N ILE A 66 -17.96 22.75 -16.48
CA ILE A 66 -17.14 23.31 -15.40
C ILE A 66 -15.76 22.66 -15.44
N CYS A 67 -14.73 23.47 -15.31
CA CYS A 67 -13.36 22.99 -15.28
C CYS A 67 -13.04 22.20 -14.02
N GLY A 68 -12.08 21.28 -14.13
CA GLY A 68 -11.53 20.61 -12.96
C GLY A 68 -10.61 21.53 -12.14
N LEU A 69 -10.00 20.96 -11.11
CA LEU A 69 -9.07 21.68 -10.24
C LEU A 69 -7.70 21.84 -10.91
N CYS A 70 -7.58 22.81 -11.80
CA CYS A 70 -6.32 23.20 -12.45
C CYS A 70 -5.42 24.04 -11.51
N LYS A 71 -4.10 24.04 -11.72
CA LYS A 71 -3.19 25.03 -11.07
C LYS A 71 -3.44 26.47 -11.55
N GLY A 72 -3.83 26.62 -12.81
CA GLY A 72 -4.22 27.89 -13.45
C GLY A 72 -5.61 27.83 -14.07
N SER A 73 -5.84 28.52 -15.19
CA SER A 73 -7.11 28.39 -15.94
C SER A 73 -7.09 27.17 -16.86
N CYS A 74 -8.20 26.45 -16.92
CA CYS A 74 -8.47 25.47 -17.98
C CYS A 74 -8.60 26.14 -19.35
N ASN A 75 -8.36 25.37 -20.40
CA ASN A 75 -8.67 25.75 -21.76
C ASN A 75 -10.19 25.89 -21.95
N LYS A 76 -10.65 27.07 -22.41
CA LYS A 76 -12.08 27.38 -22.59
C LYS A 76 -12.80 26.55 -23.65
N ILE A 77 -12.05 25.91 -24.55
CA ILE A 77 -12.58 25.04 -25.61
C ILE A 77 -12.63 23.59 -25.11
N THR A 78 -11.50 23.07 -24.62
CA THR A 78 -11.33 21.62 -24.33
C THR A 78 -11.49 21.25 -22.86
N GLY A 79 -11.37 22.21 -21.94
CA GLY A 79 -11.35 21.96 -20.49
C GLY A 79 -10.03 21.41 -19.95
N ILE A 80 -9.00 21.29 -20.79
CA ILE A 80 -7.66 20.81 -20.41
C ILE A 80 -6.95 21.85 -19.53
N CYS A 81 -6.36 21.40 -18.43
CA CYS A 81 -5.47 22.18 -17.59
C CYS A 81 -4.05 22.13 -18.15
N ASN A 82 -3.64 23.16 -18.91
CA ASN A 82 -2.31 23.19 -19.54
C ASN A 82 -1.15 23.22 -18.52
N GLU A 83 -1.40 23.77 -17.33
CA GLU A 83 -0.44 23.81 -16.21
C GLU A 83 -0.54 22.58 -15.29
N GLY A 84 -1.38 21.60 -15.65
CA GLY A 84 -1.67 20.43 -14.84
C GLY A 84 -2.63 20.70 -13.68
N CYS A 85 -2.78 19.68 -12.82
CA CYS A 85 -3.76 19.68 -11.75
C CYS A 85 -3.25 20.25 -10.43
N ASN A 86 -4.14 20.91 -9.68
CA ASN A 86 -3.87 21.36 -8.32
C ASN A 86 -4.11 20.21 -7.33
N ASN A 87 -3.01 19.60 -6.88
CA ASN A 87 -3.03 18.42 -6.01
C ASN A 87 -2.81 18.74 -4.52
N TYR A 88 -3.14 19.95 -4.04
CA TYR A 88 -2.87 20.35 -2.66
C TYR A 88 -3.58 19.50 -1.57
N ARG A 89 -4.78 18.99 -1.86
CA ARG A 89 -5.57 18.17 -0.90
C ARG A 89 -5.88 16.75 -1.38
N LYS A 90 -6.03 16.57 -2.68
CA LYS A 90 -6.33 15.29 -3.33
C LYS A 90 -5.60 15.24 -4.66
N THR A 91 -5.19 14.05 -5.08
CA THR A 91 -4.53 13.86 -6.38
C THR A 91 -5.58 13.87 -7.48
N HIS A 92 -5.58 14.89 -8.33
CA HIS A 92 -6.49 14.98 -9.47
C HIS A 92 -5.85 14.41 -10.73
N ILE A 93 -6.67 13.79 -11.57
CA ILE A 93 -6.23 13.09 -12.78
C ILE A 93 -6.18 14.09 -13.97
N PRO A 94 -5.01 14.32 -14.58
CA PRO A 94 -4.89 15.09 -15.81
C PRO A 94 -5.58 14.38 -17.00
N PRO A 95 -5.78 15.05 -18.14
CA PRO A 95 -5.45 16.45 -18.41
C PRO A 95 -6.53 17.44 -17.94
N MET A 96 -7.69 16.97 -17.49
CA MET A 96 -8.85 17.82 -17.16
C MET A 96 -9.04 18.08 -15.66
N CYS A 97 -8.39 17.29 -14.79
CA CYS A 97 -8.42 17.46 -13.34
C CYS A 97 -9.83 17.42 -12.72
N GLN A 98 -10.77 16.75 -13.39
CA GLN A 98 -12.17 16.65 -12.96
C GLN A 98 -12.40 15.52 -11.95
N ILE A 99 -11.53 14.52 -11.96
CA ILE A 99 -11.61 13.36 -11.09
C ILE A 99 -10.47 13.48 -10.07
N SER A 100 -10.78 13.21 -8.81
CA SER A 100 -9.79 13.11 -7.74
C SER A 100 -9.67 11.67 -7.26
N ILE A 101 -8.46 11.29 -6.85
CA ILE A 101 -8.11 10.02 -6.26
C ILE A 101 -7.89 10.25 -4.78
N ASP A 102 -8.63 9.48 -3.99
CA ASP A 102 -8.41 9.40 -2.56
C ASP A 102 -7.26 8.45 -2.25
N LYS A 103 -6.64 8.67 -1.09
CA LYS A 103 -5.62 7.77 -0.56
C LYS A 103 -6.14 6.32 -0.53
N PRO A 104 -5.34 5.33 -0.96
CA PRO A 104 -5.71 3.92 -0.84
C PRO A 104 -6.11 3.54 0.58
N SER A 105 -7.15 2.71 0.69
CA SER A 105 -7.54 2.12 1.97
C SER A 105 -6.46 1.20 2.51
N THR A 106 -6.36 1.10 3.85
CA THR A 106 -5.46 0.14 4.49
C THR A 106 -5.77 -1.28 4.01
N PRO A 107 -4.76 -2.06 3.59
CA PRO A 107 -4.97 -3.44 3.17
C PRO A 107 -5.61 -4.29 4.27
N VAL A 108 -6.59 -5.10 3.88
CA VAL A 108 -7.23 -6.10 4.74
C VAL A 108 -6.57 -7.45 4.50
N ILE A 109 -6.03 -8.05 5.55
CA ILE A 109 -5.46 -9.40 5.47
C ILE A 109 -6.60 -10.41 5.45
N THR A 110 -6.60 -11.27 4.43
CA THR A 110 -7.63 -12.31 4.25
C THR A 110 -7.19 -13.65 4.80
N SER A 111 -5.89 -13.98 4.68
CA SER A 111 -5.29 -15.20 5.20
C SER A 111 -3.79 -15.04 5.32
N THR A 112 -3.21 -15.78 6.26
CA THR A 112 -1.77 -15.93 6.45
C THR A 112 -1.42 -17.40 6.60
N SER A 113 -0.25 -17.80 6.11
CA SER A 113 0.38 -19.08 6.39
C SER A 113 1.82 -18.86 6.83
N GLU A 114 2.62 -19.92 6.86
CA GLU A 114 4.03 -19.87 7.22
C GLU A 114 4.88 -19.12 6.19
N THR A 115 4.48 -19.14 4.92
CA THR A 115 5.27 -18.55 3.82
C THR A 115 4.44 -17.66 2.89
N THR A 116 3.16 -17.46 3.18
CA THR A 116 2.27 -16.68 2.33
C THR A 116 1.39 -15.71 3.11
N ILE A 117 1.06 -14.60 2.47
CA ILE A 117 0.09 -13.62 2.96
C ILE A 117 -0.80 -13.22 1.79
N ASN A 118 -2.11 -13.25 2.01
CA ASN A 118 -3.10 -12.78 1.05
C ASN A 118 -3.80 -11.54 1.60
N ALA A 119 -3.78 -10.45 0.85
CA ALA A 119 -4.36 -9.18 1.26
C ALA A 119 -5.27 -8.62 0.17
N ILE A 120 -6.29 -7.86 0.57
CA ILE A 120 -7.17 -7.12 -0.32
C ILE A 120 -7.09 -5.63 0.01
N GLY A 121 -6.78 -4.79 -0.97
CA GLY A 121 -6.93 -3.33 -0.89
C GLY A 121 -8.16 -2.88 -1.69
N GLN A 122 -8.95 -1.94 -1.17
CA GLN A 122 -10.03 -1.32 -1.96
C GLN A 122 -9.47 -0.11 -2.70
N MET A 123 -9.79 0.01 -4.00
CA MET A 123 -9.20 1.02 -4.90
C MET A 123 -10.24 1.66 -5.83
N GLN A 124 -9.88 2.83 -6.38
CA GLN A 124 -10.56 3.49 -7.49
C GLN A 124 -9.53 4.12 -8.48
N TYR A 125 -9.57 3.71 -9.77
CA TYR A 125 -8.86 4.21 -11.01
C TYR A 125 -7.40 3.77 -11.41
N ASP A 126 -6.97 4.04 -12.67
CA ASP A 126 -6.06 3.30 -13.63
C ASP A 126 -4.66 3.94 -14.01
N VAL A 127 -3.77 3.10 -14.64
CA VAL A 127 -2.55 3.24 -15.53
C VAL A 127 -1.05 3.31 -15.01
N PRO A 128 0.03 2.92 -15.79
CA PRO A 128 0.98 1.80 -15.47
C PRO A 128 2.50 2.21 -15.35
N HIS A 129 3.52 1.46 -14.85
CA HIS A 129 3.95 0.05 -14.93
C HIS A 129 4.90 -0.38 -13.76
N SER A 130 5.05 -1.71 -13.57
CA SER A 130 5.44 -2.49 -12.36
C SER A 130 4.43 -2.43 -11.19
N TRP A 131 3.17 -2.24 -11.58
CA TRP A 131 1.96 -2.15 -10.79
C TRP A 131 0.91 -3.01 -11.49
N ASN A 132 0.02 -3.68 -10.74
CA ASN A 132 -1.15 -4.30 -11.36
C ASN A 132 -2.04 -3.19 -11.94
N ARG A 133 -2.31 -3.28 -13.24
CA ARG A 133 -3.19 -2.30 -13.91
C ARG A 133 -4.59 -2.38 -13.30
N ILE A 134 -5.13 -1.24 -12.87
CA ILE A 134 -6.46 -1.17 -12.23
C ILE A 134 -7.47 -0.67 -13.25
N PHE A 135 -8.55 -1.40 -13.49
CA PHE A 135 -9.61 -0.96 -14.40
C PHE A 135 -10.72 -0.23 -13.65
N ARG A 136 -11.49 0.61 -14.35
CA ARG A 136 -12.62 1.38 -13.78
C ARG A 136 -13.68 0.51 -13.08
N ASN A 137 -13.77 -0.77 -13.43
CA ASN A 137 -14.68 -1.74 -12.83
C ASN A 137 -14.05 -2.56 -11.68
N MET A 138 -12.76 -2.40 -11.40
CA MET A 138 -12.14 -3.03 -10.24
C MET A 138 -12.57 -2.32 -8.97
N THR A 139 -13.11 -3.10 -8.05
CA THR A 139 -13.45 -2.65 -6.70
C THR A 139 -12.42 -3.08 -5.67
N GLN A 140 -11.57 -4.06 -6.03
CA GLN A 140 -10.61 -4.70 -5.15
C GLN A 140 -9.30 -4.96 -5.89
N LEU A 141 -8.19 -4.64 -5.23
CA LEU A 141 -6.87 -5.14 -5.54
C LEU A 141 -6.54 -6.29 -4.60
N ILE A 142 -6.00 -7.37 -5.15
CA ILE A 142 -5.61 -8.55 -4.38
C ILE A 142 -4.10 -8.71 -4.47
N GLY A 143 -3.43 -8.73 -3.32
CA GLY A 143 -2.01 -9.00 -3.17
C GLY A 143 -1.80 -10.43 -2.69
N PHE A 144 -0.96 -11.18 -3.41
CA PHE A 144 -0.53 -12.53 -3.06
C PHE A 144 0.98 -12.54 -2.83
N PHE A 145 1.40 -12.58 -1.58
CA PHE A 145 2.81 -12.61 -1.18
C PHE A 145 3.19 -14.06 -0.89
N LYS A 146 4.30 -14.54 -1.48
CA LYS A 146 4.79 -15.91 -1.36
C LYS A 146 6.28 -15.92 -1.03
N ASN A 147 6.80 -17.08 -0.61
CA ASN A 147 8.21 -17.29 -0.25
C ASN A 147 8.66 -16.39 0.92
N LEU A 148 7.75 -16.14 1.87
CA LEU A 148 8.04 -15.37 3.07
C LEU A 148 8.70 -16.25 4.13
N GLU A 149 9.42 -15.62 5.05
CA GLU A 149 10.03 -16.27 6.20
C GLU A 149 8.95 -16.61 7.25
N PRO A 150 8.96 -17.81 7.83
CA PRO A 150 8.05 -18.19 8.92
C PRO A 150 8.28 -17.39 10.20
N GLY A 151 7.20 -17.02 10.88
CA GLY A 151 7.22 -16.27 12.15
C GLY A 151 7.84 -14.87 12.05
N ALA A 152 7.91 -14.32 10.83
CA ALA A 152 8.46 -13.01 10.56
C ALA A 152 7.35 -11.96 10.45
N ILE A 153 7.68 -10.73 10.87
CA ILE A 153 6.76 -9.59 10.82
C ILE A 153 7.00 -8.82 9.52
N TYR A 154 5.95 -8.63 8.74
CA TYR A 154 5.94 -7.88 7.50
C TYR A 154 5.06 -6.64 7.60
N GLN A 155 5.42 -5.62 6.81
CA GLN A 155 4.63 -4.42 6.60
C GLN A 155 4.16 -4.38 5.14
N ILE A 156 2.84 -4.31 4.96
CA ILE A 156 2.20 -4.30 3.63
C ILE A 156 1.45 -2.99 3.47
N SER A 157 1.71 -2.26 2.39
CA SER A 157 0.93 -1.09 1.99
C SER A 157 0.46 -1.24 0.56
N CYS A 158 -0.66 -0.59 0.25
CA CYS A 158 -1.14 -0.45 -1.10
C CYS A 158 -0.87 0.98 -1.55
N ASN A 159 0.04 1.14 -2.51
CA ASN A 159 0.40 2.45 -3.04
C ASN A 159 -0.25 2.61 -4.43
N LEU A 160 -0.43 3.85 -4.86
CA LEU A 160 -0.87 4.18 -6.22
C LEU A 160 0.21 5.00 -6.91
N LEU A 161 0.45 4.71 -8.18
CA LEU A 161 1.21 5.56 -9.06
C LEU A 161 0.26 6.16 -10.10
N VAL A 162 0.17 7.48 -10.15
CA VAL A 162 -0.72 8.22 -11.06
C VAL A 162 0.10 9.26 -11.80
N GLU A 163 0.33 9.05 -13.11
CA GLU A 163 1.11 9.97 -13.97
C GLU A 163 2.42 10.49 -13.32
N ASN A 164 3.13 9.62 -12.61
CA ASN A 164 4.37 9.87 -11.84
C ASN A 164 4.23 10.46 -10.43
N GLU A 165 3.01 10.68 -9.92
CA GLU A 165 2.79 10.94 -8.49
C GLU A 165 2.50 9.64 -7.74
N LEU A 166 3.24 9.43 -6.65
CA LEU A 166 3.05 8.31 -5.73
C LEU A 166 2.10 8.72 -4.60
N ILE A 167 0.97 8.03 -4.49
CA ILE A 167 0.04 8.15 -3.37
C ILE A 167 0.29 6.96 -2.44
N TYR A 168 0.83 7.25 -1.27
CA TYR A 168 1.15 6.22 -0.29
C TYR A 168 -0.09 5.82 0.50
N GLY A 169 -0.37 4.52 0.54
CA GLY A 169 -1.37 3.95 1.43
C GLY A 169 -0.82 3.76 2.84
N ASP A 170 -1.71 3.45 3.77
CA ASP A 170 -1.30 3.10 5.13
C ASP A 170 -0.70 1.69 5.20
N TRP A 171 0.28 1.55 6.10
CA TRP A 171 0.91 0.28 6.39
C TRP A 171 0.01 -0.62 7.25
N LYS A 172 -0.06 -1.89 6.87
CA LYS A 172 -0.62 -2.97 7.66
C LYS A 172 0.50 -3.89 8.11
N ILE A 173 0.62 -4.07 9.43
CA ILE A 173 1.54 -5.03 10.04
C ILE A 173 0.87 -6.39 10.10
N VAL A 174 1.61 -7.44 9.74
CA VAL A 174 1.14 -8.83 9.71
C VAL A 174 2.32 -9.76 10.00
N GLU A 175 2.07 -10.82 10.77
CA GLU A 175 3.05 -11.85 11.11
C GLU A 175 2.70 -13.14 10.36
N THR A 176 3.69 -13.79 9.74
CA THR A 176 3.53 -15.13 9.18
C THR A 176 3.44 -16.16 10.30
N GLN A 177 2.81 -17.30 10.01
CA GLN A 177 2.74 -18.40 10.97
C GLN A 177 4.09 -19.13 11.05
N CYS A 178 4.27 -19.94 12.08
CA CYS A 178 5.43 -20.80 12.21
C CYS A 178 5.13 -21.96 13.18
N ASN A 179 5.91 -23.02 13.06
CA ASN A 179 5.81 -24.18 13.92
C ASN A 179 6.82 -24.06 15.06
N PRO A 180 6.39 -24.01 16.34
CA PRO A 180 7.30 -23.95 17.47
C PRO A 180 8.06 -25.28 17.63
N ALA A 181 9.24 -25.25 18.23
CA ALA A 181 10.00 -26.43 18.60
C ALA A 181 9.17 -27.37 19.48
N GLU A 182 9.22 -28.67 19.18
CA GLU A 182 8.54 -29.70 19.99
C GLU A 182 9.31 -30.01 21.27
N ASN A 183 10.65 -29.89 21.23
CA ASN A 183 11.50 -30.30 22.34
C ASN A 183 12.79 -29.46 22.45
N PHE A 184 13.38 -29.48 23.65
CA PHE A 184 14.65 -28.83 23.97
C PHE A 184 15.52 -29.80 24.75
N ILE A 185 16.83 -29.75 24.51
CA ILE A 185 17.82 -30.59 25.23
C ILE A 185 18.47 -29.71 26.28
N VAL A 186 18.27 -30.04 27.55
CA VAL A 186 18.92 -29.34 28.67
C VAL A 186 20.03 -30.24 29.23
N THR A 187 21.28 -29.78 29.14
CA THR A 187 22.46 -30.49 29.63
C THR A 187 22.99 -29.80 30.88
N PRO A 188 23.07 -30.49 32.04
CA PRO A 188 23.57 -29.89 33.26
C PRO A 188 25.10 -29.97 33.35
N GLY A 189 25.71 -28.85 33.72
CA GLY A 189 27.10 -28.77 34.17
C GLY A 189 27.18 -28.57 35.69
N GLY A 190 28.39 -28.33 36.20
CA GLY A 190 28.63 -28.09 37.63
C GLY A 190 28.04 -26.76 38.14
N THR A 191 28.22 -25.69 37.37
CA THR A 191 27.70 -24.34 37.69
C THR A 191 26.97 -23.69 36.52
N GLU A 192 26.57 -24.50 35.54
CA GLU A 192 25.90 -24.03 34.34
C GLU A 192 24.85 -25.01 33.82
N LEU A 193 23.93 -24.49 33.02
CA LEU A 193 23.00 -25.26 32.21
C LEU A 193 23.19 -24.87 30.74
N VAL A 194 23.37 -25.86 29.87
CA VAL A 194 23.42 -25.67 28.42
C VAL A 194 22.09 -26.11 27.83
N ILE A 195 21.35 -25.17 27.25
CA ILE A 195 20.08 -25.41 26.58
C ILE A 195 20.35 -25.43 25.09
N ASN A 196 20.06 -26.57 24.46
CA ASN A 196 20.15 -26.75 23.02
C ASN A 196 18.78 -27.02 22.40
N TRP A 197 18.68 -26.71 21.12
CA TRP A 197 17.46 -26.90 20.35
C TRP A 197 17.49 -28.27 19.66
N ASP A 198 16.50 -29.10 19.99
CA ASP A 198 16.23 -30.36 19.29
C ASP A 198 15.43 -30.09 17.99
N ILE A 199 16.11 -29.56 16.96
CA ILE A 199 15.49 -29.40 15.64
C ILE A 199 15.51 -30.78 14.98
N ASN A 200 14.40 -31.51 15.06
CA ASN A 200 14.17 -32.64 14.17
C ASN A 200 14.31 -32.16 12.72
N SER A 201 15.14 -32.80 11.89
CA SER A 201 15.44 -32.37 10.51
C SER A 201 14.21 -32.31 9.58
N ASN A 202 13.05 -32.74 10.06
CA ASN A 202 11.79 -32.80 9.34
C ASN A 202 10.82 -31.66 9.73
N GLN A 203 11.19 -30.78 10.67
CA GLN A 203 10.32 -29.68 11.08
C GLN A 203 10.26 -28.61 9.96
N LEU A 204 9.13 -28.58 9.26
CA LEU A 204 8.83 -27.55 8.26
C LEU A 204 8.49 -26.23 8.97
N HIS A 205 9.06 -25.14 8.47
CA HIS A 205 8.77 -23.77 8.90
C HIS A 205 8.95 -23.50 10.42
N PRO A 206 10.15 -23.74 10.99
CA PRO A 206 10.41 -23.49 12.40
C PRO A 206 10.27 -22.00 12.74
N CYS A 207 9.76 -21.70 13.92
CA CYS A 207 9.70 -20.32 14.42
C CYS A 207 11.11 -19.73 14.59
N PRO A 208 11.27 -18.40 14.53
CA PRO A 208 12.56 -17.76 14.77
C PRO A 208 13.10 -18.01 16.18
N LYS A 209 14.44 -18.09 16.34
CA LYS A 209 15.11 -18.23 17.65
C LYS A 209 14.69 -17.15 18.66
N SER A 210 14.46 -15.92 18.18
CA SER A 210 14.03 -14.78 18.98
C SER A 210 12.58 -14.87 19.48
N SER A 211 11.78 -15.81 18.96
CA SER A 211 10.39 -16.00 19.39
C SER A 211 10.24 -16.75 20.72
N TYR A 212 11.35 -17.32 21.23
CA TYR A 212 11.38 -18.11 22.46
C TYR A 212 11.86 -17.29 23.65
N HIS A 213 11.28 -17.62 24.80
CA HIS A 213 11.58 -17.00 26.09
C HIS A 213 11.83 -18.09 27.13
N LEU A 214 12.98 -18.04 27.78
CA LEU A 214 13.43 -19.01 28.78
C LEU A 214 13.15 -18.48 30.18
N ILE A 215 12.65 -19.35 31.04
CA ILE A 215 12.54 -19.13 32.48
C ILE A 215 13.21 -20.30 33.20
N VAL A 216 14.19 -20.00 34.05
CA VAL A 216 14.85 -20.97 34.93
C VAL A 216 14.54 -20.61 36.36
N ARG A 217 13.83 -21.49 37.07
CA ARG A 217 13.43 -21.28 38.46
C ARG A 217 14.11 -22.27 39.38
N ASN A 218 14.78 -21.78 40.42
CA ASN A 218 15.29 -22.60 41.50
C ASN A 218 14.12 -23.16 42.33
N ILE A 219 14.05 -24.48 42.48
CA ILE A 219 12.91 -25.14 43.13
C ILE A 219 12.90 -24.87 44.64
N ASN A 220 14.07 -24.72 45.26
CA ASN A 220 14.20 -24.55 46.70
C ASN A 220 13.97 -23.10 47.14
N THR A 221 14.54 -22.14 46.41
CA THR A 221 14.51 -20.72 46.78
C THR A 221 13.43 -19.91 46.05
N ASN A 222 12.81 -20.49 45.01
CA ASN A 222 11.95 -19.78 44.07
C ASN A 222 12.62 -18.61 43.33
N GLY A 223 13.94 -18.48 43.39
CA GLY A 223 14.68 -17.51 42.57
C GLY A 223 14.52 -17.83 41.09
N GLU A 224 14.29 -16.81 40.26
CA GLU A 224 14.00 -16.97 38.84
C GLU A 224 14.97 -16.13 38.00
N VAL A 225 15.44 -16.73 36.91
CA VAL A 225 16.19 -16.06 35.84
C VAL A 225 15.35 -16.17 34.57
N SER A 226 15.16 -15.04 33.89
CA SER A 226 14.35 -14.93 32.68
C SER A 226 15.19 -14.33 31.57
N GLU A 227 15.18 -14.98 30.40
CA GLU A 227 16.03 -14.64 29.26
C GLU A 227 15.26 -14.67 27.95
N SER A 228 15.54 -13.69 27.09
CA SER A 228 14.92 -13.49 25.77
C SER A 228 15.99 -13.27 24.71
N ASN A 229 15.67 -13.50 23.44
CA ASN A 229 16.63 -13.35 22.31
C ASN A 229 17.89 -14.22 22.46
N MET A 230 17.73 -15.43 22.95
CA MET A 230 18.85 -16.37 23.11
C MET A 230 19.33 -16.89 21.76
N TYR A 231 20.64 -17.11 21.67
CA TYR A 231 21.24 -17.89 20.59
C TYR A 231 21.45 -19.32 21.08
N PHE A 232 21.00 -20.30 20.29
CA PHE A 232 21.19 -21.71 20.61
C PHE A 232 22.50 -22.24 19.99
N PRO A 233 23.30 -23.02 20.75
CA PRO A 233 23.09 -23.39 22.16
C PRO A 233 23.28 -22.21 23.12
N TYR A 234 22.40 -22.12 24.12
CA TYR A 234 22.41 -21.06 25.14
C TYR A 234 22.96 -21.61 26.46
N THR A 235 23.94 -20.92 27.05
CA THR A 235 24.58 -21.33 28.30
C THR A 235 24.24 -20.35 29.41
N LEU A 236 23.53 -20.84 30.44
CA LEU A 236 23.27 -20.10 31.67
C LEU A 236 24.34 -20.46 32.70
N GLN A 237 25.18 -19.50 33.08
CA GLN A 237 26.30 -19.69 34.01
C GLN A 237 25.99 -19.16 35.42
N HIS A 238 26.92 -19.39 36.36
CA HIS A 238 26.85 -18.92 37.75
C HIS A 238 25.71 -19.53 38.57
N LEU A 239 25.34 -20.76 38.28
CA LEU A 239 24.36 -21.53 39.04
C LEU A 239 25.05 -22.28 40.19
N PRO A 240 24.38 -22.45 41.35
CA PRO A 240 24.86 -23.34 42.41
C PRO A 240 24.91 -24.80 41.93
N SER A 241 25.93 -25.54 42.37
CA SER A 241 26.07 -26.98 42.12
C SER A 241 25.04 -27.80 42.91
N ASP A 242 24.82 -29.03 42.46
CA ASP A 242 23.93 -30.02 43.10
C ASP A 242 22.49 -29.52 43.42
N THR A 243 22.01 -28.54 42.65
CA THR A 243 20.76 -27.80 42.91
C THR A 243 19.71 -28.06 41.83
N ASN A 244 18.44 -28.21 42.25
CA ASN A 244 17.32 -28.46 41.33
C ASN A 244 16.75 -27.16 40.75
N PHE A 245 16.57 -27.16 39.44
CA PHE A 245 15.94 -26.08 38.67
C PHE A 245 14.79 -26.63 37.84
N ASN A 246 13.73 -25.83 37.71
CA ASN A 246 12.71 -26.03 36.69
C ASN A 246 13.00 -25.10 35.52
N VAL A 247 13.32 -25.69 34.37
CA VAL A 247 13.64 -25.01 33.12
C VAL A 247 12.38 -25.01 32.25
N THR A 248 11.86 -23.84 31.94
CA THR A 248 10.61 -23.67 31.18
C THR A 248 10.87 -22.82 29.95
N MET A 249 10.42 -23.30 28.79
CA MET A 249 10.46 -22.55 27.53
C MET A 249 9.06 -22.10 27.13
N TYR A 250 8.97 -20.84 26.71
CA TYR A 250 7.76 -20.23 26.19
C TYR A 250 7.95 -19.84 24.72
N HIS A 251 6.88 -19.97 23.94
CA HIS A 251 6.74 -19.32 22.65
C HIS A 251 5.53 -18.38 22.73
N LYS A 252 5.76 -17.08 22.55
CA LYS A 252 4.77 -16.03 22.89
C LYS A 252 4.29 -16.21 24.34
N SER A 253 3.00 -16.46 24.56
CA SER A 253 2.43 -16.66 25.90
C SER A 253 2.20 -18.15 26.24
N TYR A 254 2.61 -19.07 25.37
CA TYR A 254 2.37 -20.51 25.55
C TYR A 254 3.61 -21.20 26.09
N LYS A 255 3.43 -21.97 27.17
CA LYS A 255 4.46 -22.87 27.68
C LYS A 255 4.57 -24.07 26.74
N ILE A 256 5.72 -24.21 26.08
CA ILE A 256 5.96 -25.28 25.10
C ILE A 256 6.81 -26.42 25.67
N PHE A 257 7.62 -26.15 26.69
CA PHE A 257 8.51 -27.13 27.29
C PHE A 257 8.72 -26.82 28.77
N THR A 258 8.86 -27.87 29.58
CA THR A 258 9.23 -27.76 30.99
C THR A 258 9.95 -29.02 31.41
N GLN A 259 11.09 -28.86 32.09
CA GLN A 259 11.88 -29.96 32.61
C GLN A 259 12.51 -29.58 33.95
N GLU A 260 12.43 -30.49 34.92
CA GLU A 260 13.21 -30.39 36.14
C GLU A 260 14.58 -31.01 35.91
N ILE A 261 15.64 -30.29 36.27
CA ILE A 261 17.02 -30.73 36.12
C ILE A 261 17.87 -30.32 37.31
N ARG A 262 18.87 -31.14 37.63
CA ARG A 262 19.81 -30.89 38.72
C ARG A 262 21.18 -30.55 38.13
N THR A 263 21.82 -29.49 38.61
CA THR A 263 23.24 -29.21 38.32
C THR A 263 24.12 -30.32 38.89
N LEU A 264 25.26 -30.58 38.26
CA LEU A 264 26.18 -31.62 38.72
C LEU A 264 26.85 -31.20 40.02
N ASP A 265 27.27 -32.20 40.79
CA ASP A 265 28.14 -31.97 41.94
C ASP A 265 29.55 -31.62 41.44
N ASN A 266 30.16 -30.61 42.06
CA ASN A 266 31.55 -30.22 41.76
C ASN A 266 32.56 -30.95 42.66
N GLU A 267 32.09 -31.76 43.61
CA GLU A 267 32.94 -32.59 44.43
C GLU A 267 33.30 -33.90 43.69
N CYS A 268 34.57 -34.02 43.30
CA CYS A 268 35.22 -35.29 42.93
C CYS A 268 35.95 -35.88 44.14
#